data_AF-A0A7K3ALC6-F1
#
_entry.id   AF-A0A7K3ALC6-F1
#
_cell.length_a   1.000
_cell.length_b   1.000
_cell.length_c   1.000
_cell.angle_alpha   90.00
_cell.angle_beta   90.00
_cell.angle_gamma   90.00
#
_symmetry.space_group_name_H-M   'P 1'
#
loop_
_entity.id
_entity.type
_entity.pdbx_description
1 polymer ?
#
loop_
_entity_poly.entity_id
_entity_poly.type
_entity_poly.pdbx_seq_one_letter_code
_entity_poly.pdbx_strand_id
1 'polypeptide(L)'
;MRVVVNRRGVASFLRSPETRALIERKTRAAERAAAADGGQFRTDIETGDRRVRGAVIGDYQSDDMEASRAALLRGLDGARGAD
;
A
#
# COMPACT_ATOMS: atom_id res chain seq x y z
N MET A 1 12.19 -32.16 -2.20
CA MET A 1 11.87 -31.54 -0.90
C MET A 1 10.55 -30.79 -1.03
N ARG A 2 9.53 -31.10 -0.22
CA ARG A 2 8.20 -30.45 -0.29
C ARG A 2 8.10 -29.42 0.81
N VAL A 3 8.05 -28.13 0.45
CA VAL A 3 7.82 -27.04 1.43
C VAL A 3 6.37 -27.10 1.89
N VAL A 4 6.15 -27.26 3.19
CA VAL A 4 4.82 -27.19 3.81
C VAL A 4 4.72 -25.87 4.56
N VAL A 5 3.92 -24.94 4.02
CA VAL A 5 3.72 -23.63 4.64
C VAL A 5 2.76 -23.75 5.83
N ASN A 6 3.16 -23.21 6.99
CA ASN A 6 2.27 -23.06 8.14
C ASN A 6 1.22 -21.97 7.86
N ARG A 7 0.10 -22.36 7.24
CA ARG A 7 -0.98 -21.44 6.84
C ARG A 7 -1.56 -20.64 8.01
N ARG A 8 -1.66 -21.25 9.20
CA ARG A 8 -2.18 -20.57 10.41
C ARG A 8 -1.19 -19.52 10.91
N GLY A 9 0.09 -19.88 10.97
CA GLY A 9 1.16 -18.94 11.34
C GLY A 9 1.20 -17.72 10.41
N VAL A 10 1.12 -17.95 9.09
CA VAL A 10 1.06 -16.85 8.11
C VAL A 10 -0.17 -15.98 8.31
N ALA A 11 -1.35 -16.57 8.54
CA ALA A 11 -2.57 -15.80 8.76
C ALA A 11 -2.50 -14.94 10.03
N SER A 12 -1.89 -15.44 11.10
CA SER A 12 -1.67 -14.69 12.34
C SER A 12 -0.66 -13.56 12.14
N PHE A 13 0.46 -13.84 11.45
CA PHE A 13 1.48 -12.86 11.13
C PHE A 13 0.91 -11.68 10.32
N LEU A 14 0.06 -11.96 9.33
CA LEU A 14 -0.58 -10.94 8.49
C LEU A 14 -1.61 -10.06 9.22
N ARG A 15 -1.88 -10.33 10.50
CA ARG A 15 -2.75 -9.55 11.39
C ARG A 15 -1.96 -8.91 12.54
N SER A 16 -0.65 -9.11 12.61
CA SER A 16 0.15 -8.62 13.71
C SER A 16 0.27 -7.08 13.68
N PRO A 17 0.48 -6.43 14.84
CA PRO A 17 0.72 -4.99 14.92
C PRO A 17 1.94 -4.54 14.09
N GLU A 18 2.97 -5.37 13.99
CA GLU A 18 4.19 -5.08 13.22
C GLU A 18 3.91 -5.08 11.72
N THR A 19 3.13 -6.07 11.24
CA THR A 19 2.66 -6.07 9.85
C THR A 19 1.80 -4.86 9.57
N ARG A 20 0.94 -4.46 10.53
CA ARG A 20 0.16 -3.23 10.41
C ARG A 20 1.06 -2.00 10.23
N ALA A 21 2.02 -1.83 11.13
CA ALA A 21 2.93 -0.69 11.09
C ALA A 21 3.72 -0.64 9.77
N LEU A 22 4.16 -1.81 9.27
CA LEU A 22 4.84 -1.91 7.98
C LEU A 22 3.94 -1.49 6.82
N ILE A 23 2.73 -2.05 6.74
CA ILE A 23 1.78 -1.71 5.67
C ILE A 23 1.45 -0.21 5.71
N GLU A 24 1.20 0.36 6.89
CA GLU A 24 0.93 1.79 7.05
C GLU A 24 2.09 2.67 6.54
N ARG A 25 3.34 2.35 6.92
CA ARG A 25 4.52 3.08 6.43
C ARG A 25 4.63 3.00 4.90
N LYS A 26 4.50 1.80 4.33
CA LYS A 26 4.61 1.56 2.89
C LYS A 26 3.50 2.27 2.12
N THR A 27 2.25 2.22 2.60
CA THR A 27 1.11 2.89 1.96
C THR A 27 1.26 4.42 1.98
N ARG A 28 1.77 5.00 3.07
CA ARG A 28 2.07 6.45 3.12
C ARG A 28 3.27 6.84 2.26
N ALA A 29 4.27 5.96 2.11
CA ALA A 29 5.36 6.20 1.16
C ALA A 29 4.83 6.20 -0.28
N ALA A 30 3.92 5.28 -0.60
CA ALA A 30 3.27 5.22 -1.90
C ALA A 30 2.46 6.48 -2.22
N GLU A 31 1.64 6.95 -1.28
CA GLU A 31 0.83 8.15 -1.46
C GLU A 31 1.70 9.40 -1.66
N ARG A 32 2.74 9.61 -0.84
CA ARG A 32 3.68 10.72 -1.02
C ARG A 32 4.38 10.68 -2.38
N ALA A 33 4.78 9.50 -2.84
CA ALA A 33 5.42 9.36 -4.15
C ALA A 33 4.45 9.59 -5.31
N ALA A 34 3.19 9.17 -5.19
CA ALA A 34 2.15 9.45 -6.17
C ALA A 34 1.81 10.95 -6.23
N ALA A 35 1.76 11.61 -5.07
CA ALA A 35 1.45 13.03 -4.95
C ALA A 35 2.61 13.98 -5.31
N ALA A 36 3.79 13.46 -5.66
CA ALA A 36 5.00 14.26 -5.87
C ALA A 36 4.84 15.39 -6.91
N ASP A 37 3.97 15.19 -7.91
CA ASP A 37 3.72 16.15 -8.99
C ASP A 37 2.40 16.94 -8.82
N GLY A 38 1.84 16.97 -7.60
CA GLY A 38 0.69 17.83 -7.27
C GLY A 38 -0.69 17.19 -7.41
N GLY A 39 -0.80 15.85 -7.44
CA GLY A 39 -2.09 15.14 -7.47
C GLY A 39 -2.70 14.90 -6.08
N GLN A 40 -4.02 14.69 -6.03
CA GLN A 40 -4.74 14.44 -4.78
C GLN A 40 -5.03 12.95 -4.59
N PHE A 41 -4.27 12.32 -3.70
CA PHE A 41 -4.41 10.90 -3.36
C PHE A 41 -4.83 10.73 -1.91
N ARG A 42 -5.56 9.64 -1.64
CA ARG A 42 -6.00 9.23 -0.30
C ARG A 42 -5.42 7.86 0.02
N THR A 43 -5.01 7.67 1.26
CA THR A 43 -4.69 6.33 1.78
C THR A 43 -5.91 5.70 2.43
N ASP A 44 -6.11 4.41 2.20
CA ASP A 44 -7.09 3.57 2.91
C ASP A 44 -6.35 2.40 3.57
N ILE A 45 -6.42 2.31 4.88
CA ILE A 45 -5.71 1.30 5.67
C ILE A 45 -6.73 0.55 6.53
N GLU A 46 -7.04 -0.69 6.14
CA GLU A 46 -8.00 -1.55 6.81
C GLU A 46 -7.29 -2.44 7.84
N THR A 47 -7.75 -2.37 9.10
CA THR A 47 -7.12 -3.01 10.25
C THR A 47 -8.08 -3.85 11.11
N GLY A 48 -9.30 -4.12 10.63
CA GLY A 48 -10.28 -4.98 11.32
C GLY A 48 -9.86 -6.45 11.41
N ASP A 49 -10.81 -7.35 11.65
CA ASP A 49 -10.56 -8.79 11.92
C ASP A 49 -9.89 -9.58 10.77
N ARG A 50 -9.61 -8.91 9.66
CA ARG A 50 -8.98 -9.46 8.46
C ARG A 50 -7.50 -9.10 8.42
N ARG A 51 -6.83 -9.53 7.35
CA ARG A 51 -5.43 -9.16 7.10
C ARG A 51 -5.33 -7.66 6.89
N VAL A 52 -4.26 -7.06 7.39
CA VAL A 52 -4.00 -5.65 7.18
C VAL A 52 -3.81 -5.41 5.69
N ARG A 53 -4.49 -4.38 5.17
CA ARG A 53 -4.41 -3.98 3.77
C ARG A 53 -4.28 -2.47 3.72
N GLY A 54 -3.47 -2.01 2.78
CA GLY A 54 -3.30 -0.59 2.49
C GLY A 54 -3.52 -0.35 1.01
N ALA A 55 -4.23 0.73 0.67
CA ALA A 55 -4.44 1.18 -0.69
C ALA A 55 -4.15 2.67 -0.79
N VAL A 56 -3.67 3.09 -1.96
CA VAL A 56 -3.64 4.49 -2.38
C VAL A 56 -4.70 4.63 -3.46
N ILE A 57 -5.61 5.59 -3.27
CA ILE A 57 -6.79 5.80 -4.10
C ILE A 57 -6.81 7.28 -4.49
N GLY A 58 -6.82 7.57 -5.78
CA GLY A 58 -6.76 8.92 -6.35
C GLY A 58 -6.46 8.78 -7.85
N ASP A 59 -6.42 9.81 -8.66
CA ASP A 59 -6.18 11.24 -8.45
C ASP A 59 -7.47 12.05 -8.59
N TYR A 60 -8.01 12.59 -7.48
CA TYR A 60 -9.33 13.24 -7.51
C TYR A 60 -9.33 14.63 -8.17
N GLN A 61 -8.17 15.15 -8.56
CA GLN A 61 -8.03 16.46 -9.20
C GLN A 61 -7.71 16.36 -10.69
N SER A 62 -7.42 15.16 -11.19
CA SER A 62 -7.09 14.94 -12.60
C SER A 62 -8.25 14.29 -13.34
N ASP A 63 -8.57 14.85 -14.50
CA ASP A 63 -9.44 14.20 -15.49
C ASP A 63 -8.65 13.32 -16.48
N ASP A 64 -7.32 13.33 -16.41
CA ASP A 64 -6.43 12.50 -17.23
C ASP A 64 -6.09 11.19 -16.51
N MET A 65 -6.73 10.11 -16.97
CA MET A 65 -6.56 8.76 -16.45
C MET A 65 -5.15 8.20 -16.64
N GLU A 66 -4.45 8.56 -17.72
CA GLU A 66 -3.09 8.08 -17.97
C GLU A 66 -2.09 8.76 -17.05
N ALA A 67 -2.27 10.06 -16.79
CA ALA A 67 -1.50 10.78 -15.78
C ALA A 67 -1.71 10.17 -14.39
N SER A 68 -2.97 9.90 -14.01
CA SER A 68 -3.28 9.25 -12.73
C SER A 68 -2.65 7.86 -12.62
N ARG A 69 -2.69 7.07 -13.71
CA ARG A 69 -2.04 5.76 -13.77
C ARG A 69 -0.53 5.87 -13.58
N ALA A 70 0.13 6.81 -14.26
CA ALA A 70 1.57 7.02 -14.14
C ALA A 70 1.96 7.44 -12.72
N ALA A 71 1.16 8.29 -12.08
CA ALA A 71 1.36 8.69 -10.68
C ALA A 71 1.23 7.50 -9.71
N LEU A 72 0.22 6.63 -9.89
CA LEU A 72 0.04 5.43 -9.07
C LEU A 72 1.20 4.42 -9.24
N LEU A 73 1.71 4.25 -10.47
CA LEU A 73 2.88 3.40 -10.73
C LEU A 73 4.13 3.94 -10.02
N ARG A 74 4.34 5.25 -10.05
CA ARG A 74 5.41 5.90 -9.29
C ARG A 74 5.23 5.72 -7.78
N GLY A 75 3.99 5.75 -7.30
CA GLY A 75 3.64 5.41 -5.93
C GLY A 75 4.13 4.02 -5.52
N LEU A 76 3.92 3.01 -6.37
CA LEU A 76 4.42 1.65 -6.14
C LEU A 76 5.95 1.61 -6.03
N ASP A 77 6.67 2.34 -6.88
CA ASP A 77 8.13 2.43 -6.82
C ASP A 77 8.62 3.13 -5.54
N GLY A 78 7.95 4.21 -5.11
CA GLY A 78 8.25 4.89 -3.85
C GLY A 78 8.03 4.00 -2.62
N ALA A 79 7.01 3.16 -2.63
CA ALA A 79 6.78 2.18 -1.57
C ALA A 79 7.89 1.13 -1.50
N ARG A 80 8.42 0.71 -2.66
CA ARG A 80 9.47 -0.31 -2.73
C ARG A 80 10.75 0.13 -2.03
N GLY A 81 11.13 1.42 -2.16
CA GLY A 81 12.35 1.96 -1.55
C GLY A 81 12.25 2.33 -0.06
N ALA A 82 11.06 2.28 0.54
CA ALA A 82 10.83 2.73 1.91
C ALA A 82 10.92 1.57 2.93
N ASP A 83 12.11 1.02 3.17
CA ASP A 83 12.37 0.00 4.22
C ASP A 83 12.85 0.64 5.53
#